data_AF-A0A2N1SD31-F1
#
_entry.id   AF-A0A2N1SD31-F1
#
_cell.length_a   1.000
_cell.length_b   1.000
_cell.length_c   1.000
_cell.angle_alpha   90.00
_cell.angle_beta   90.00
_cell.angle_gamma   90.00
#
_symmetry.space_group_name_H-M   'P 1'
#
loop_
_entity.id
_entity.type
_entity.pdbx_description
1 polymer ?
#
loop_
_entity_poly.entity_id
_entity_poly.type
_entity_poly.pdbx_seq_one_letter_code
_entity_poly.pdbx_strand_id
1 'polypeptide(L)'
;MIRVKTLPLAIVVVVAVLGGVAASKALGYWNTTSTKEPVKFKTGELAGMPNPADIRGSYSWIDVEKAFGVPAADAAKAFSTPDRALDPAERVSVLEELYLPILPPGIEVGTGSVRLFVSLYTGLPMEAEEGTVLPDGAIAYLAARPGADAAAIARFAIPGPGATAPAAAPAAIPVATPAPVTTPVEAKTSDKTVVGKTTFGDLYAWGLTEAQVERAIGYKPGPASQSVRDSATAAGKEFSELKAALQALVDASS
;
A
#
# COMPACT_ATOMS: atom_id res chain seq x y z
N MET A 1 53.06 -37.04 -23.64
CA MET A 1 51.94 -36.10 -23.89
C MET A 1 50.82 -36.87 -24.55
N ILE A 2 49.67 -37.03 -23.88
CA ILE A 2 48.52 -37.74 -24.46
C ILE A 2 47.81 -36.77 -25.41
N ARG A 3 47.82 -37.06 -26.72
CA ARG A 3 47.02 -36.32 -27.72
C ARG A 3 45.66 -36.98 -27.85
N VAL A 4 44.64 -36.38 -27.24
CA VAL A 4 43.26 -36.82 -27.39
C VAL A 4 42.73 -36.31 -28.73
N LYS A 5 42.11 -37.18 -29.54
CA LYS A 5 41.48 -36.80 -30.80
C LYS A 5 40.23 -35.96 -30.52
N THR A 6 39.92 -35.01 -31.40
CA THR A 6 38.82 -34.05 -31.23
C THR A 6 37.46 -34.71 -31.06
N LEU A 7 37.21 -35.80 -31.78
CA LEU A 7 35.93 -36.52 -31.76
C LEU A 7 35.63 -37.20 -30.41
N PRO A 8 36.53 -38.02 -29.81
CA PRO A 8 36.27 -38.57 -28.48
C PRO A 8 36.24 -37.49 -27.39
N LEU A 9 37.02 -36.40 -27.52
CA LEU A 9 36.93 -35.28 -26.60
C LEU A 9 35.54 -34.61 -26.64
N ALA A 10 34.99 -34.38 -27.83
CA ALA A 10 33.64 -33.83 -28.00
C ALA A 10 32.56 -34.72 -27.39
N ILE A 11 32.65 -36.04 -27.58
CA ILE A 11 31.70 -37.00 -26.99
C ILE A 11 31.76 -36.97 -25.46
N VAL A 12 32.97 -36.97 -24.88
CA VAL A 12 33.15 -36.89 -23.42
C VAL A 12 32.55 -35.60 -22.87
N VAL A 13 32.73 -34.47 -23.54
CA VAL A 13 32.13 -33.19 -23.12
C VAL A 13 30.61 -33.25 -23.13
N VAL A 14 29.99 -33.77 -24.20
CA VAL A 14 28.53 -33.90 -24.28
C VAL A 14 27.99 -34.82 -23.20
N VAL A 15 28.64 -35.97 -22.98
CA VAL A 15 28.24 -36.93 -21.94
C VAL A 15 28.44 -36.34 -20.55
N ALA A 16 29.51 -35.58 -20.29
CA ALA A 16 29.74 -34.93 -19.01
C ALA A 16 28.69 -33.86 -18.71
N VAL A 17 28.29 -33.06 -19.70
CA VAL A 17 27.25 -32.04 -19.53
C VAL A 17 25.88 -32.68 -19.32
N LEU A 18 25.44 -33.56 -20.23
CA LEU A 18 24.11 -34.19 -20.13
C LEU A 18 24.02 -35.14 -18.94
N GLY A 19 25.06 -35.93 -18.69
CA GLY A 19 25.17 -36.83 -17.55
C GLY A 19 25.22 -36.07 -16.23
N GLY A 20 25.94 -34.94 -16.17
CA GLY A 20 25.98 -34.05 -15.01
C GLY A 20 24.62 -33.44 -14.69
N VAL A 21 23.87 -32.98 -15.69
CA VAL A 21 22.49 -32.46 -15.51
C VAL A 21 21.55 -33.58 -15.03
N ALA A 22 21.62 -34.77 -15.63
CA ALA A 22 20.80 -35.91 -15.22
C ALA A 22 21.12 -36.36 -13.78
N ALA A 23 22.40 -36.45 -13.42
CA ALA A 23 22.83 -36.77 -12.06
C ALA A 23 22.39 -35.69 -11.06
N SER A 24 22.49 -34.41 -11.42
CA SER A 24 22.05 -33.29 -10.56
C SER A 24 20.53 -33.31 -10.33
N LYS A 25 19.73 -33.68 -11.35
CA LYS A 25 18.28 -33.89 -11.19
C LYS A 25 17.98 -35.10 -10.29
N ALA A 26 18.67 -36.22 -10.48
CA ALA A 26 18.45 -37.43 -9.70
C ALA A 26 18.82 -37.27 -8.21
N LEU A 27 19.87 -36.50 -7.92
CA LEU A 27 20.31 -36.19 -6.56
C LEU A 27 19.52 -35.04 -5.91
N GLY A 28 18.56 -34.42 -6.62
CA GLY A 28 17.77 -33.30 -6.12
C GLY A 28 18.50 -31.96 -6.04
N TYR A 29 19.76 -31.90 -6.49
CA TYR A 29 20.54 -30.65 -6.57
C TYR A 29 20.04 -29.69 -7.65
N TRP A 30 19.25 -30.18 -8.59
CA TRP A 30 18.63 -29.37 -9.63
C TRP A 30 17.12 -29.60 -9.66
N ASN A 31 16.36 -28.69 -9.04
CA ASN A 31 14.90 -28.68 -9.05
C ASN A 31 14.39 -27.52 -9.91
N THR A 32 13.71 -27.84 -11.02
CA THR A 32 13.08 -26.84 -11.91
C THR A 32 11.65 -26.52 -11.52
N THR A 33 11.11 -27.19 -10.50
CA THR A 33 9.76 -26.97 -10.01
C THR A 33 9.79 -25.79 -9.05
N SER A 34 9.17 -24.69 -9.46
CA SER A 34 8.97 -23.54 -8.58
C SER A 34 8.01 -23.95 -7.45
N THR A 35 8.53 -24.14 -6.24
CA THR A 35 7.70 -24.30 -5.05
C THR A 35 7.04 -22.96 -4.75
N LYS A 36 5.72 -22.87 -4.94
CA LYS A 36 4.92 -21.67 -4.67
C LYS A 36 4.39 -21.68 -3.24
N GLU A 37 5.29 -21.94 -2.31
CA GLU A 37 5.02 -21.90 -0.88
C GLU A 37 5.65 -20.62 -0.33
N PRO A 38 4.85 -19.72 0.27
CA PRO A 38 5.38 -18.49 0.82
C PRO A 38 6.22 -18.76 2.06
N VAL A 39 7.27 -17.95 2.25
CA VAL A 39 8.02 -17.90 3.50
C VAL A 39 7.08 -17.61 4.65
N LYS A 40 7.22 -18.37 5.74
CA LYS A 40 6.43 -18.20 6.96
C LYS A 40 7.08 -17.21 7.92
N PHE A 41 6.29 -16.54 8.75
CA PHE A 41 6.81 -15.76 9.87
C PHE A 41 7.61 -16.68 10.81
N LYS A 42 8.82 -16.25 11.20
CA LYS A 42 9.74 -17.07 11.99
C LYS A 42 9.56 -16.92 13.50
N THR A 43 8.99 -15.80 13.94
CA THR A 43 8.93 -15.38 15.35
C THR A 43 7.65 -14.56 15.60
N GLY A 44 7.21 -14.51 16.86
CA GLY A 44 6.00 -13.78 17.26
C GLY A 44 4.74 -14.63 17.23
N GLU A 45 3.59 -14.02 17.51
CA GLU A 45 2.28 -14.70 17.61
C GLU A 45 1.80 -15.29 16.28
N LEU A 46 2.32 -14.77 15.17
CA LEU A 46 2.01 -15.22 13.81
C LEU A 46 3.03 -16.26 13.29
N ALA A 47 3.95 -16.74 14.12
CA ALA A 47 4.97 -17.70 13.71
C ALA A 47 4.36 -18.95 13.06
N GLY A 48 4.90 -19.36 11.91
CA GLY A 48 4.37 -20.46 11.12
C GLY A 48 3.24 -20.08 10.16
N MET A 49 2.66 -18.88 10.27
CA MET A 49 1.71 -18.37 9.27
C MET A 49 2.45 -17.90 8.01
N PRO A 50 1.85 -18.06 6.82
CA PRO A 50 2.43 -17.63 5.55
C PRO A 50 2.55 -16.10 5.51
N ASN A 51 3.64 -15.55 4.96
CA ASN A 51 3.82 -14.12 4.82
C ASN A 51 3.27 -13.62 3.46
N PRO A 52 2.26 -12.73 3.44
CA PRO A 52 1.74 -12.17 2.19
C PRO A 52 2.79 -11.48 1.32
N ALA A 53 3.84 -10.91 1.92
CA ALA A 53 4.91 -10.23 1.19
C ALA A 53 5.71 -11.18 0.24
N ASP A 54 5.67 -12.49 0.46
CA ASP A 54 6.36 -13.47 -0.40
C ASP A 54 5.50 -13.96 -1.59
N ILE A 55 4.29 -13.42 -1.78
CA ILE A 55 3.54 -13.63 -3.01
C ILE A 55 4.35 -13.04 -4.18
N ARG A 56 4.50 -13.82 -5.25
CA ARG A 56 5.28 -13.44 -6.44
C ARG A 56 4.36 -13.35 -7.65
N GLY A 57 4.74 -12.56 -8.64
CA GLY A 57 3.98 -12.44 -9.90
C GLY A 57 3.73 -13.78 -10.62
N SER A 58 4.50 -14.82 -10.30
CA SER A 58 4.30 -16.18 -10.82
C SER A 58 3.20 -17.00 -10.18
N TYR A 59 2.61 -16.52 -9.09
CA TYR A 59 1.50 -17.18 -8.42
C TYR A 59 0.22 -17.00 -9.24
N SER A 60 -0.59 -18.03 -9.29
CA SER A 60 -1.99 -17.95 -9.71
C SER A 60 -2.90 -17.65 -8.52
N TRP A 61 -4.15 -17.28 -8.77
CA TRP A 61 -5.13 -17.13 -7.69
C TRP A 61 -5.33 -18.44 -6.92
N ILE A 62 -5.25 -19.59 -7.60
CA ILE A 62 -5.28 -20.92 -6.97
C ILE A 62 -4.07 -21.12 -6.02
N ASP A 63 -2.89 -20.64 -6.39
CA ASP A 63 -1.71 -20.73 -5.52
C ASP A 63 -1.89 -19.85 -4.26
N VAL A 64 -2.47 -18.66 -4.44
CA VAL A 64 -2.81 -17.76 -3.32
C VAL A 64 -3.85 -18.38 -2.40
N GLU A 65 -4.89 -19.03 -2.94
CA GLU A 65 -5.89 -19.74 -2.14
C GLU A 65 -5.27 -20.85 -1.30
N LYS A 66 -4.44 -21.70 -1.92
CA LYS A 66 -3.76 -22.79 -1.21
C LYS A 66 -2.86 -22.27 -0.09
N ALA A 67 -2.19 -21.16 -0.31
CA ALA A 67 -1.24 -20.59 0.63
C ALA A 67 -1.92 -19.82 1.77
N PHE A 68 -2.99 -19.07 1.49
CA PHE A 68 -3.56 -18.09 2.43
C PHE A 68 -5.05 -18.28 2.75
N GLY A 69 -5.75 -19.22 2.10
CA GLY A 69 -7.18 -19.47 2.29
C GLY A 69 -8.10 -18.39 1.70
N VAL A 70 -7.59 -17.61 0.75
CA VAL A 70 -8.34 -16.56 0.04
C VAL A 70 -9.04 -17.19 -1.17
N PRO A 71 -10.38 -17.17 -1.30
CA PRO A 71 -11.07 -17.86 -2.39
C PRO A 71 -10.61 -17.37 -3.77
N ALA A 72 -10.03 -18.24 -4.59
CA ALA A 72 -9.41 -17.84 -5.85
C ALA A 72 -10.44 -17.29 -6.86
N ALA A 73 -11.62 -17.90 -6.92
CA ALA A 73 -12.69 -17.47 -7.81
C ALA A 73 -13.19 -16.06 -7.50
N ASP A 74 -13.42 -15.75 -6.23
CA ASP A 74 -13.88 -14.43 -5.82
C ASP A 74 -12.78 -13.38 -5.95
N ALA A 75 -11.53 -13.73 -5.59
CA ALA A 75 -10.40 -12.83 -5.72
C ALA A 75 -10.12 -12.49 -7.20
N ALA A 76 -10.06 -13.49 -8.10
CA ALA A 76 -9.90 -13.25 -9.54
C ALA A 76 -11.03 -12.38 -10.09
N LYS A 77 -12.28 -12.64 -9.69
CA LYS A 77 -13.43 -11.82 -10.06
C LYS A 77 -13.32 -10.39 -9.53
N ALA A 78 -12.86 -10.21 -8.30
CA ALA A 78 -12.72 -8.90 -7.66
C ALA A 78 -11.65 -8.02 -8.34
N PHE A 79 -10.65 -8.65 -8.96
CA PHE A 79 -9.60 -7.98 -9.74
C PHE A 79 -9.87 -7.98 -11.25
N SER A 80 -11.04 -8.44 -11.68
CA SER A 80 -11.44 -8.37 -13.08
C SER A 80 -11.85 -6.94 -13.46
N THR A 81 -11.69 -6.61 -14.74
CA THR A 81 -12.19 -5.37 -15.32
C THR A 81 -13.52 -5.63 -16.06
N PRO A 82 -14.32 -4.60 -16.36
CA PRO A 82 -15.54 -4.78 -17.17
C PRO A 82 -15.30 -5.45 -18.52
N ASP A 83 -14.13 -5.20 -19.11
CA ASP A 83 -13.76 -5.70 -20.44
C ASP A 83 -13.04 -7.06 -20.42
N ARG A 84 -12.52 -7.48 -19.25
CA ARG A 84 -11.82 -8.75 -19.09
C ARG A 84 -12.02 -9.34 -17.70
N ALA A 85 -12.71 -10.48 -17.68
CA ALA A 85 -12.74 -11.38 -16.55
C ALA A 85 -11.44 -12.19 -16.45
N LEU A 86 -10.93 -12.35 -15.22
CA LEU A 86 -9.77 -13.18 -14.92
C LEU A 86 -10.21 -14.60 -14.55
N ASP A 87 -9.49 -15.59 -15.07
CA ASP A 87 -9.60 -16.99 -14.65
C ASP A 87 -8.74 -17.23 -13.38
N PRO A 88 -9.21 -18.01 -12.40
CA PRO A 88 -8.43 -18.33 -11.20
C PRO A 88 -7.06 -19.00 -11.46
N ALA A 89 -6.90 -19.67 -12.60
CA ALA A 89 -5.64 -20.26 -13.03
C ALA A 89 -4.65 -19.24 -13.62
N GLU A 90 -5.09 -18.02 -13.95
CA GLU A 90 -4.21 -16.95 -14.42
C GLU A 90 -3.26 -16.48 -13.33
N ARG A 91 -2.11 -15.98 -13.77
CA ARG A 91 -1.06 -15.45 -12.89
C ARG A 91 -1.39 -14.03 -12.46
N VAL A 92 -1.05 -13.69 -11.23
CA VAL A 92 -1.29 -12.35 -10.67
C VAL A 92 -0.47 -11.26 -11.38
N SER A 93 0.65 -11.60 -12.02
CA SER A 93 1.42 -10.65 -12.84
C SER A 93 0.66 -10.10 -14.05
N VAL A 94 -0.41 -10.77 -14.49
CA VAL A 94 -1.24 -10.30 -15.62
C VAL A 94 -1.96 -8.99 -15.27
N LEU A 95 -2.14 -8.69 -13.98
CA LEU A 95 -2.79 -7.46 -13.52
C LEU A 95 -2.06 -6.20 -13.98
N GLU A 96 -0.73 -6.23 -14.00
CA GLU A 96 0.09 -5.08 -14.40
C GLU A 96 -0.26 -4.68 -15.85
N GLU A 97 -0.33 -5.66 -16.76
CA GLU A 97 -0.74 -5.42 -18.16
C GLU A 97 -2.22 -5.03 -18.28
N LEU A 98 -3.08 -5.63 -17.46
CA LEU A 98 -4.52 -5.39 -17.49
C LEU A 98 -4.89 -3.96 -17.07
N TYR A 99 -4.20 -3.42 -16.05
CA TYR A 99 -4.53 -2.13 -15.47
C TYR A 99 -3.66 -0.97 -15.99
N LEU A 100 -2.52 -1.25 -16.64
CA LEU A 100 -1.67 -0.22 -17.25
C LEU A 100 -2.42 0.84 -18.10
N PRO A 101 -3.40 0.50 -18.96
CA PRO A 101 -4.05 1.50 -19.80
C PRO A 101 -5.09 2.37 -19.08
N ILE A 102 -5.49 2.00 -17.85
CA ILE A 102 -6.60 2.65 -17.11
C ILE A 102 -6.13 3.40 -15.86
N LEU A 103 -4.90 3.16 -15.40
CA LEU A 103 -4.38 3.80 -14.20
C LEU A 103 -3.71 5.16 -14.50
N PRO A 104 -3.93 6.17 -13.64
CA PRO A 104 -3.09 7.36 -13.58
C PRO A 104 -1.59 7.03 -13.39
N PRO A 105 -0.69 7.93 -13.82
CA PRO A 105 0.73 7.76 -13.55
C PRO A 105 1.02 7.78 -12.04
N GLY A 106 1.94 6.91 -11.60
CA GLY A 106 2.38 6.84 -10.20
C GLY A 106 1.57 5.91 -9.30
N ILE A 107 0.57 5.21 -9.85
CA ILE A 107 -0.13 4.13 -9.13
C ILE A 107 -0.13 2.83 -9.93
N GLU A 108 -0.23 1.71 -9.22
CA GLU A 108 -0.14 0.37 -9.80
C GLU A 108 -1.21 -0.57 -9.23
N VAL A 109 -1.79 -1.38 -10.12
CA VAL A 109 -2.51 -2.61 -9.78
C VAL A 109 -1.73 -3.79 -10.31
N GLY A 110 -1.07 -4.52 -9.41
CA GLY A 110 -0.12 -5.56 -9.77
C GLY A 110 0.08 -6.59 -8.67
N THR A 111 1.28 -7.19 -8.62
CA THR A 111 1.61 -8.18 -7.58
C THR A 111 1.51 -7.55 -6.17
N GLY A 112 1.94 -6.30 -6.01
CA GLY A 112 1.82 -5.54 -4.75
C GLY A 112 0.38 -5.43 -4.26
N SER A 113 -0.56 -5.17 -5.17
CA SER A 113 -1.99 -5.10 -4.87
C SER A 113 -2.56 -6.41 -4.36
N VAL A 114 -2.10 -7.54 -4.91
CA VAL A 114 -2.51 -8.86 -4.40
C VAL A 114 -1.94 -9.11 -3.00
N ARG A 115 -0.68 -8.75 -2.75
CA ARG A 115 -0.08 -8.85 -1.40
C ARG A 115 -0.89 -8.05 -0.38
N LEU A 116 -1.26 -6.81 -0.74
CA LEU A 116 -2.06 -5.93 0.10
C LEU A 116 -3.46 -6.50 0.33
N PHE A 117 -4.12 -6.98 -0.73
CA PHE A 117 -5.44 -7.61 -0.63
C PHE A 117 -5.43 -8.83 0.29
N VAL A 118 -4.43 -9.71 0.16
CA VAL A 118 -4.29 -10.89 1.00
C VAL A 118 -4.01 -10.51 2.45
N SER A 119 -3.17 -9.50 2.69
CA SER A 119 -2.93 -8.95 4.03
C SER A 119 -4.22 -8.44 4.67
N LEU A 120 -5.00 -7.61 3.97
CA LEU A 120 -6.29 -7.10 4.45
C LEU A 120 -7.33 -8.23 4.61
N TYR A 121 -7.26 -9.26 3.77
CA TYR A 121 -8.16 -10.40 3.86
C TYR A 121 -7.85 -11.24 5.11
N THR A 122 -6.59 -11.55 5.35
CA THR A 122 -6.15 -12.47 6.41
C THR A 122 -5.92 -11.78 7.76
N GLY A 123 -5.79 -10.45 7.77
CA GLY A 123 -5.32 -9.68 8.92
C GLY A 123 -3.81 -9.81 9.18
N LEU A 124 -3.07 -10.44 8.26
CA LEU A 124 -1.63 -10.62 8.40
C LEU A 124 -0.88 -9.32 8.08
N PRO A 125 0.13 -8.94 8.88
CA PRO A 125 0.82 -7.67 8.71
C PRO A 125 1.67 -7.67 7.45
N MET A 126 1.61 -6.56 6.73
CA MET A 126 2.43 -6.27 5.55
C MET A 126 2.49 -4.76 5.35
N GLU A 127 3.62 -4.28 4.82
CA GLU A 127 3.80 -2.89 4.44
C GLU A 127 3.43 -2.71 2.96
N ALA A 128 2.48 -1.82 2.69
CA ALA A 128 2.04 -1.55 1.33
C ALA A 128 3.14 -0.80 0.56
N GLU A 129 3.39 -1.23 -0.67
CA GLU A 129 4.33 -0.54 -1.56
C GLU A 129 3.74 0.79 -2.02
N GLU A 130 4.56 1.82 -2.19
CA GLU A 130 4.12 3.13 -2.62
C GLU A 130 3.43 3.06 -4.00
N GLY A 131 2.31 3.77 -4.15
CA GLY A 131 1.50 3.72 -5.37
C GLY A 131 0.64 2.45 -5.53
N THR A 132 0.73 1.47 -4.62
CA THR A 132 -0.13 0.28 -4.67
C THR A 132 -1.58 0.65 -4.37
N VAL A 133 -2.47 0.37 -5.32
CA VAL A 133 -3.91 0.54 -5.17
C VAL A 133 -4.65 -0.77 -5.45
N LEU A 134 -5.92 -0.82 -5.05
CA LEU A 134 -6.83 -1.94 -5.24
C LEU A 134 -7.97 -1.53 -6.19
N PRO A 135 -8.41 -2.43 -7.08
CA PRO A 135 -9.57 -2.18 -7.91
C PRO A 135 -10.86 -2.17 -7.08
N ASP A 136 -11.88 -1.47 -7.57
CA ASP A 136 -13.17 -1.30 -6.88
C ASP A 136 -13.82 -2.63 -6.48
N GLY A 137 -13.69 -3.67 -7.33
CA GLY A 137 -14.18 -5.00 -7.02
C GLY A 137 -13.49 -5.62 -5.80
N ALA A 138 -12.17 -5.43 -5.65
CA ALA A 138 -11.40 -5.90 -4.50
C ALA A 138 -11.75 -5.13 -3.23
N ILE A 139 -11.92 -3.80 -3.32
CA ILE A 139 -12.37 -2.95 -2.22
C ILE A 139 -13.75 -3.41 -1.74
N ALA A 140 -14.71 -3.58 -2.66
CA ALA A 140 -16.06 -4.01 -2.34
C ALA A 140 -16.08 -5.41 -1.71
N TYR A 141 -15.28 -6.34 -2.24
CA TYR A 141 -15.17 -7.69 -1.70
C TYR A 141 -14.63 -7.70 -0.26
N LEU A 142 -13.57 -6.91 0.02
CA LEU A 142 -13.03 -6.81 1.38
C LEU A 142 -14.01 -6.13 2.34
N ALA A 143 -14.66 -5.04 1.92
CA ALA A 143 -15.59 -4.28 2.74
C ALA A 143 -16.87 -5.06 3.10
N ALA A 144 -17.27 -6.03 2.29
CA ALA A 144 -18.41 -6.91 2.57
C ALA A 144 -18.14 -7.93 3.69
N ARG A 145 -16.89 -8.08 4.15
CA ARG A 145 -16.52 -9.09 5.14
C ARG A 145 -16.83 -8.63 6.56
N PRO A 146 -17.25 -9.55 7.45
CA PRO A 146 -17.46 -9.23 8.85
C PRO A 146 -16.12 -8.83 9.50
N GLY A 147 -16.12 -7.70 10.22
CA GLY A 147 -14.93 -7.17 10.89
C GLY A 147 -13.98 -6.37 9.99
N ALA A 148 -14.37 -6.09 8.74
CA ALA A 148 -13.60 -5.22 7.85
C ALA A 148 -13.72 -3.74 8.26
N ASP A 149 -12.57 -3.04 8.34
CA ASP A 149 -12.55 -1.59 8.45
C ASP A 149 -12.65 -0.97 7.05
N ALA A 150 -13.89 -0.68 6.63
CA ALA A 150 -14.16 -0.12 5.31
C ALA A 150 -13.45 1.22 5.05
N ALA A 151 -13.23 2.04 6.09
CA ALA A 151 -12.52 3.31 5.94
C ALA A 151 -11.03 3.08 5.70
N ALA A 152 -10.43 2.13 6.42
CA ALA A 152 -9.03 1.75 6.20
C ALA A 152 -8.81 0.99 4.88
N ILE A 153 -9.83 0.36 4.31
CA ILE A 153 -9.75 -0.29 2.99
C ILE A 153 -9.88 0.77 1.87
N ALA A 154 -10.82 1.71 2.01
CA ALA A 154 -11.12 2.71 0.98
C ALA A 154 -9.93 3.63 0.62
N ARG A 155 -8.95 3.80 1.51
CA ARG A 155 -7.73 4.58 1.22
C ARG A 155 -6.89 4.02 0.07
N PHE A 156 -7.09 2.75 -0.29
CA PHE A 156 -6.37 2.09 -1.38
C PHE A 156 -7.15 2.07 -2.68
N ALA A 157 -8.30 2.73 -2.78
CA ALA A 157 -9.07 2.80 -4.02
C ALA A 157 -8.33 3.59 -5.11
N ILE A 158 -8.60 3.26 -6.37
CA ILE A 158 -8.09 4.00 -7.52
C ILE A 158 -8.69 5.42 -7.50
N PRO A 159 -7.86 6.49 -7.51
CA PRO A 159 -8.37 7.85 -7.58
C PRO A 159 -9.03 8.12 -8.94
N GLY A 160 -10.36 8.25 -8.96
CA GLY A 160 -11.11 8.62 -10.17
C GLY A 160 -11.18 10.15 -10.39
N PRO A 161 -11.51 10.62 -11.61
CA PRO A 161 -11.76 12.05 -11.89
C PRO A 161 -13.02 12.60 -11.18
N GLY A 162 -13.80 11.75 -10.51
CA GLY A 162 -14.90 12.11 -9.60
C GLY A 162 -14.65 11.73 -8.13
N ALA A 163 -13.46 11.21 -7.80
CA ALA A 163 -13.07 10.98 -6.41
C ALA A 163 -12.49 12.28 -5.86
N THR A 164 -13.36 13.17 -5.41
CA THR A 164 -13.02 13.89 -4.17
C THR A 164 -12.58 12.82 -3.19
N ALA A 165 -11.32 12.90 -2.73
CA ALA A 165 -10.91 12.29 -1.47
C ALA A 165 -12.05 12.47 -0.47
N PRO A 166 -12.36 11.49 0.40
CA PRO A 166 -13.45 11.66 1.36
C PRO A 166 -13.18 12.91 2.19
N ALA A 167 -13.82 14.01 1.81
CA ALA A 167 -14.37 14.96 2.72
C ALA A 167 -15.17 14.10 3.70
N ALA A 168 -14.76 14.12 4.96
CA ALA A 168 -15.52 13.54 6.05
C ALA A 168 -16.93 14.14 5.99
N ALA A 169 -17.86 13.41 5.36
CA ALA A 169 -19.27 13.73 5.38
C ALA A 169 -19.89 13.08 6.63
N PRO A 170 -20.80 13.79 7.30
CA PRO A 170 -21.08 13.64 8.72
C PRO A 170 -22.05 12.48 8.95
N ALA A 171 -21.86 11.74 10.06
CA ALA A 171 -22.90 10.86 10.58
C ALA A 171 -24.16 11.70 10.91
N ALA A 172 -25.28 11.34 10.30
CA ALA A 172 -26.56 12.02 10.47
C ALA A 172 -27.19 11.75 11.85
N ILE A 173 -27.65 12.83 12.47
CA ILE A 173 -28.49 12.91 13.68
C ILE A 173 -29.96 12.76 13.24
N PRO A 174 -30.87 12.10 13.98
CA PRO A 174 -32.27 12.04 13.59
C PRO A 174 -32.99 13.38 13.87
N VAL A 175 -33.73 13.81 12.84
CA VAL A 175 -35.01 14.55 12.83
C VAL A 175 -35.17 15.78 13.74
N ALA A 176 -35.16 16.97 13.12
CA ALA A 176 -36.08 18.07 13.44
C ALA A 176 -36.24 19.02 12.23
N THR A 177 -37.49 19.29 11.83
CA THR A 177 -37.95 20.30 10.86
C THR A 177 -39.15 21.01 11.54
N PRO A 178 -39.51 22.31 11.34
CA PRO A 178 -38.97 23.36 10.44
C PRO A 178 -38.70 24.77 11.05
N ALA A 179 -37.84 25.55 10.35
CA ALA A 179 -37.87 27.01 10.08
C ALA A 179 -37.76 28.05 11.25
N PRO A 180 -37.34 29.33 11.02
CA PRO A 180 -37.07 30.00 9.74
C PRO A 180 -35.67 30.68 9.61
N VAL A 181 -35.46 31.08 8.36
CA VAL A 181 -34.42 31.92 7.75
C VAL A 181 -33.80 33.03 8.62
N THR A 182 -32.47 33.21 8.50
CA THR A 182 -31.80 34.51 8.25
C THR A 182 -30.31 34.29 7.96
N THR A 183 -29.88 34.54 6.72
CA THR A 183 -28.56 35.11 6.39
C THR A 183 -28.67 36.64 6.44
N PRO A 184 -27.58 37.42 6.41
CA PRO A 184 -26.20 37.20 6.90
C PRO A 184 -25.72 38.38 7.76
N VAL A 185 -24.89 38.16 8.80
CA VAL A 185 -24.02 39.23 9.33
C VAL A 185 -22.65 38.68 9.67
N GLU A 186 -21.68 39.37 9.09
CA GLU A 186 -20.24 39.33 9.25
C GLU A 186 -19.78 39.36 10.72
N ALA A 187 -18.93 38.42 11.12
CA ALA A 187 -18.07 38.53 12.29
C ALA A 187 -16.77 37.76 12.04
N LYS A 188 -15.71 38.50 11.69
CA LYS A 188 -14.32 38.08 11.88
C LYS A 188 -14.11 37.78 13.36
N THR A 189 -13.81 36.54 13.72
CA THR A 189 -13.02 36.23 14.91
C THR A 189 -12.16 35.02 14.60
N SER A 190 -10.86 35.22 14.82
CA SER A 190 -9.75 34.32 14.52
C SER A 190 -9.79 33.10 15.43
N ASP A 191 -9.94 31.91 14.84
CA ASP A 191 -9.74 30.63 15.52
C ASP A 191 -8.66 29.83 14.79
N LYS A 192 -7.48 30.45 14.62
CA LYS A 192 -6.29 29.77 14.07
C LYS A 192 -5.54 29.09 15.21
N THR A 193 -6.10 27.99 15.72
CA THR A 193 -5.46 27.20 16.79
C THR A 193 -4.60 26.09 16.20
N VAL A 194 -3.31 26.05 16.55
CA VAL A 194 -2.38 24.97 16.21
C VAL A 194 -2.75 23.73 17.01
N VAL A 195 -3.20 22.69 16.31
CA VAL A 195 -3.54 21.37 16.88
C VAL A 195 -2.62 20.30 16.33
N GLY A 196 -2.65 19.09 16.91
CA GLY A 196 -1.76 17.99 16.50
C GLY A 196 -1.90 17.53 15.04
N LYS A 197 -2.89 18.03 14.30
CA LYS A 197 -3.11 17.79 12.88
C LYS A 197 -2.68 18.96 11.98
N THR A 198 -2.30 20.10 12.54
CA THR A 198 -1.85 21.27 11.79
C THR A 198 -0.57 20.94 11.05
N THR A 199 -0.55 21.18 9.74
CA THR A 199 0.62 20.96 8.87
C THR A 199 1.45 22.23 8.73
N PHE A 200 2.70 22.09 8.27
CA PHE A 200 3.50 23.26 7.91
C PHE A 200 2.84 24.09 6.80
N GLY A 201 2.12 23.45 5.88
CA GLY A 201 1.31 24.12 4.86
C GLY A 201 0.21 24.99 5.45
N ASP A 202 -0.46 24.54 6.52
CA ASP A 202 -1.46 25.34 7.23
C ASP A 202 -0.82 26.57 7.90
N LEU A 203 0.35 26.40 8.52
CA LEU A 203 1.10 27.51 9.12
C LEU A 203 1.51 28.56 8.07
N TYR A 204 1.95 28.12 6.89
CA TYR A 204 2.29 29.02 5.79
C TYR A 204 1.05 29.72 5.21
N ALA A 205 -0.07 29.00 5.11
CA ALA A 205 -1.36 29.58 4.72
C ALA A 205 -1.87 30.60 5.76
N TRP A 206 -1.46 30.48 7.02
CA TRP A 206 -1.79 31.43 8.07
C TRP A 206 -0.92 32.68 8.10
N GLY A 207 0.10 32.74 7.24
CA GLY A 207 0.98 33.89 7.05
C GLY A 207 2.37 33.74 7.67
N LEU A 208 2.70 32.56 8.24
CA LEU A 208 4.07 32.32 8.71
C LEU A 208 5.00 32.04 7.54
N THR A 209 6.24 32.50 7.64
CA THR A 209 7.30 32.17 6.68
C THR A 209 8.11 30.98 7.17
N GLU A 210 8.73 30.23 6.26
CA GLU A 210 9.60 29.09 6.56
C GLU A 210 10.68 29.44 7.60
N ALA A 211 11.26 30.64 7.49
CA ALA A 211 12.25 31.14 8.44
C ALA A 211 11.70 31.41 9.85
N GLN A 212 10.43 31.82 9.98
CA GLN A 212 9.78 32.02 11.28
C GLN A 212 9.44 30.68 11.93
N VAL A 213 8.97 29.72 11.14
CA VAL A 213 8.67 28.36 11.59
C VAL A 213 9.94 27.65 12.02
N GLU A 214 11.03 27.73 11.24
CA GLU A 214 12.34 27.17 11.59
C GLU A 214 12.87 27.73 12.91
N ARG A 215 12.72 29.05 13.13
CA ARG A 215 13.12 29.70 14.38
C ARG A 215 12.27 29.27 15.57
N ALA A 216 11.00 28.93 15.36
CA ALA A 216 10.07 28.48 16.40
C ALA A 216 10.30 27.03 16.82
N ILE A 217 10.56 26.15 15.84
CA ILE A 217 10.72 24.72 16.08
C ILE A 217 12.19 24.34 16.36
N GLY A 218 13.15 25.19 15.97
CA GLY A 218 14.57 25.05 16.24
C GLY A 218 15.28 24.03 15.36
N TYR A 219 14.66 23.62 14.26
CA TYR A 219 15.20 22.73 13.23
C TYR A 219 14.50 22.99 11.90
N LYS A 220 15.07 22.47 10.80
CA LYS A 220 14.54 22.72 9.46
C LYS A 220 13.12 22.14 9.31
N PRO A 221 12.11 22.96 8.95
CA PRO A 221 10.74 22.47 8.78
C PRO A 221 10.67 21.40 7.68
N GLY A 222 9.82 20.41 7.91
CA GLY A 222 9.57 19.35 6.96
C GLY A 222 8.74 19.81 5.75
N PRO A 223 8.40 18.89 4.83
CA PRO A 223 7.55 19.22 3.69
C PRO A 223 6.21 19.81 4.14
N ALA A 224 5.63 20.70 3.34
CA ALA A 224 4.38 21.42 3.69
C ALA A 224 3.19 20.48 4.00
N SER A 225 3.23 19.24 3.53
CA SER A 225 2.26 18.18 3.83
C SER A 225 2.48 17.47 5.18
N GLN A 226 3.61 17.68 5.85
CA GLN A 226 3.92 17.05 7.13
C GLN A 226 3.26 17.81 8.29
N SER A 227 2.70 17.06 9.25
CA SER A 227 2.14 17.65 10.47
C SER A 227 3.25 18.13 11.41
N VAL A 228 3.02 19.25 12.10
CA VAL A 228 3.94 19.80 13.09
C VAL A 228 4.23 18.78 14.21
N ARG A 229 3.22 17.97 14.59
CA ARG A 229 3.36 16.93 15.62
C ARG A 229 4.24 15.77 15.16
N ASP A 230 4.06 15.33 13.93
CA ASP A 230 4.86 14.26 13.33
C ASP A 230 6.32 14.70 13.19
N SER A 231 6.53 15.93 12.74
CA SER A 231 7.85 16.55 12.66
C SER A 231 8.53 16.71 14.03
N ALA A 232 7.78 17.10 15.06
CA ALA A 232 8.28 17.18 16.43
C ALA A 232 8.73 15.79 16.93
N THR A 233 7.92 14.77 16.67
CA THR A 233 8.18 13.37 17.06
C THR A 233 9.42 12.83 16.35
N ALA A 234 9.56 13.11 15.05
CA ALA A 234 10.72 12.73 14.25
C ALA A 234 12.01 13.43 14.69
N ALA A 235 11.91 14.67 15.18
CA ALA A 235 13.04 15.43 15.75
C ALA A 235 13.31 15.11 17.24
N GLY A 236 12.54 14.20 17.86
CA GLY A 236 12.67 13.85 19.27
C GLY A 236 12.31 14.99 20.24
N LYS A 237 11.43 15.90 19.82
CA LYS A 237 10.96 17.06 20.61
C LYS A 237 9.50 16.92 21.02
N GLU A 238 9.16 17.53 22.15
CA GLU A 238 7.80 17.53 22.70
C GLU A 238 6.89 18.51 21.95
N PHE A 239 5.82 17.99 21.34
CA PHE A 239 4.85 18.78 20.57
C PHE A 239 4.21 19.91 21.38
N SER A 240 4.09 19.76 22.70
CA SER A 240 3.50 20.77 23.59
C SER A 240 4.28 22.10 23.58
N GLU A 241 5.61 22.03 23.55
CA GLU A 241 6.48 23.21 23.52
C GLU A 241 6.44 23.89 22.14
N LEU A 242 6.48 23.09 21.07
CA LEU A 242 6.35 23.58 19.69
C LEU A 242 5.01 24.22 19.43
N LYS A 243 3.92 23.63 19.93
CA LYS A 243 2.57 24.18 19.83
C LYS A 243 2.51 25.57 20.45
N ALA A 244 3.06 25.76 21.65
CA ALA A 244 3.07 27.06 22.30
C ALA A 244 3.86 28.10 21.51
N ALA A 245 5.03 27.74 20.98
CA ALA A 245 5.86 28.63 20.16
C ALA A 245 5.20 29.00 18.82
N LEU A 246 4.57 28.03 18.15
CA LEU A 246 3.88 28.24 16.88
C LEU A 246 2.57 29.00 17.07
N GLN A 247 1.81 28.71 18.12
CA GLN A 247 0.60 29.46 18.46
C GLN A 247 0.91 30.93 18.72
N ALA A 248 1.99 31.23 19.47
CA ALA A 248 2.41 32.61 19.71
C ALA A 248 2.75 33.37 18.41
N LEU A 249 3.32 32.69 17.41
CA LEU A 249 3.60 33.30 16.09
C LEU A 249 2.35 33.49 15.24
N VAL A 250 1.40 32.56 15.33
CA VAL A 250 0.10 32.64 14.65
C VAL A 250 -0.75 33.77 15.24
N ASP A 251 -0.74 33.93 16.56
CA ASP A 251 -1.41 35.01 17.28
C ASP A 251 -0.75 36.37 16.98
N ALA A 252 0.57 36.41 16.84
CA ALA A 252 1.32 37.62 16.47
C ALA A 252 1.19 38.02 14.99
N SER A 253 0.76 37.08 14.14
CA SER A 253 0.57 37.29 12.69
C SER A 253 -0.92 37.45 12.30
N SER A 254 -1.81 37.53 13.30
CA SER A 254 -3.26 37.77 13.15
C SER A 254 -3.64 39.23 13.40
#